data_AF-A0A8T7H015-F1
#
_entry.id   AF-A0A8T7H015-F1
#
_cell.length_a   1.000
_cell.length_b   1.000
_cell.length_c   1.000
_cell.angle_alpha   90.00
_cell.angle_beta   90.00
_cell.angle_gamma   90.00
#
_symmetry.space_group_name_H-M   'P 1'
#
loop_
_entity.id
_entity.type
_entity.pdbx_description
1 polymer ?
#
loop_
_entity_poly.entity_id
_entity_poly.type
_entity_poly.pdbx_seq_one_letter_code
_entity_poly.pdbx_strand_id
1 'polypeptide(L)'
;MVSEEERALAIKRMTELLRGGATMLGEHCPLCGSPLFRLRSGEVVCPVHGRVVVAGSEEEVAEATVMSVLTELEKALVKRVSSRIRDVEGKGSEELLRETIYVLDAIERIERIKQLLQVSRQSRLPRGREGKR
;
A
#
# COMPACT_ATOMS: atom_id res chain seq x y z
N MET A 1 -26.34 -21.95 3.08
CA MET A 1 -27.40 -21.31 2.29
C MET A 1 -27.32 -19.82 2.57
N VAL A 2 -26.92 -19.00 1.59
CA VAL A 2 -26.86 -17.53 1.73
C VAL A 2 -28.31 -17.03 1.79
N SER A 3 -28.65 -16.19 2.78
CA SER A 3 -30.06 -15.82 2.99
C SER A 3 -30.59 -14.96 1.82
N GLU A 4 -31.89 -15.03 1.54
CA GLU A 4 -32.51 -14.19 0.48
C GLU A 4 -32.29 -12.69 0.73
N GLU A 5 -32.21 -12.28 1.99
CA GLU A 5 -31.96 -10.91 2.41
C GLU A 5 -30.56 -10.41 2.02
N GLU A 6 -29.53 -11.26 2.15
CA GLU A 6 -28.15 -10.92 1.78
C GLU A 6 -27.99 -10.72 0.26
N ARG A 7 -28.69 -11.54 -0.53
CA ARG A 7 -28.75 -11.38 -2.00
C ARG A 7 -29.45 -10.08 -2.39
N ALA A 8 -30.58 -9.77 -1.76
CA ALA A 8 -31.32 -8.54 -2.03
C ALA A 8 -30.49 -7.29 -1.69
N LEU A 9 -29.74 -7.32 -0.58
CA LEU A 9 -28.87 -6.22 -0.17
C LEU A 9 -27.72 -6.01 -1.17
N ALA A 10 -27.10 -7.09 -1.65
CA ALA A 10 -26.03 -7.03 -2.64
C ALA A 10 -26.53 -6.44 -3.98
N ILE A 11 -27.71 -6.86 -4.46
CA ILE A 11 -28.34 -6.33 -5.67
C ILE A 11 -28.67 -4.85 -5.53
N LYS A 12 -29.19 -4.44 -4.36
CA LYS A 12 -29.49 -3.04 -4.07
C LYS A 12 -28.24 -2.16 -4.14
N ARG A 13 -27.14 -2.59 -3.51
CA ARG A 13 -25.85 -1.88 -3.55
C ARG A 13 -25.25 -1.81 -4.96
N MET A 14 -25.34 -2.90 -5.73
CA MET A 14 -24.92 -2.89 -7.14
C MET A 14 -25.72 -1.88 -7.97
N THR A 15 -27.04 -1.82 -7.74
CA THR A 15 -27.92 -0.87 -8.42
C THR A 15 -27.61 0.58 -8.01
N GLU A 16 -27.34 0.83 -6.74
CA GLU A 16 -26.93 2.15 -6.24
C GLU A 16 -25.61 2.63 -6.87
N LEU A 17 -24.62 1.73 -7.02
CA LEU A 17 -23.36 2.03 -7.69
C LEU A 17 -23.58 2.39 -9.17
N LEU A 18 -24.40 1.63 -9.89
CA LEU A 18 -24.75 1.94 -11.29
C LEU A 18 -25.50 3.28 -11.40
N ARG A 19 -26.45 3.56 -10.50
CA ARG A 19 -27.17 4.85 -10.45
C ARG A 19 -26.25 6.02 -10.13
N GLY A 20 -25.22 5.79 -9.30
CA GLY A 20 -24.13 6.74 -9.05
C GLY A 20 -23.21 6.96 -10.26
N GLY A 21 -23.41 6.22 -11.35
CA GLY A 21 -22.63 6.29 -12.56
C GLY A 21 -21.27 5.59 -12.45
N ALA A 22 -21.17 4.58 -11.59
CA ALA A 22 -20.06 3.65 -11.59
C ALA A 22 -20.18 2.67 -12.78
N THR A 23 -19.05 2.23 -13.32
CA THR A 23 -19.00 1.25 -14.41
C THR A 23 -18.63 -0.12 -13.84
N MET A 24 -19.42 -1.15 -14.13
CA MET A 24 -19.07 -2.53 -13.79
C MET A 24 -17.84 -2.95 -14.59
N LEU A 25 -16.86 -3.56 -13.92
CA LEU A 25 -15.64 -4.06 -14.52
C LEU A 25 -15.72 -5.57 -14.78
N GLY A 26 -14.82 -6.07 -15.64
CA GLY A 26 -14.70 -7.51 -15.92
C GLY A 26 -13.98 -8.30 -14.82
N GLU A 27 -13.33 -7.61 -13.88
CA GLU A 27 -12.65 -8.25 -12.75
C GLU A 27 -13.61 -8.52 -11.58
N HIS A 28 -13.33 -9.61 -10.86
CA HIS A 28 -14.09 -10.03 -9.68
C HIS A 28 -13.27 -9.80 -8.40
N CYS A 29 -13.95 -9.53 -7.30
CA CYS A 29 -13.31 -9.38 -6.00
C CYS A 29 -12.66 -10.69 -5.56
N PRO A 30 -11.36 -10.72 -5.20
CA PRO A 30 -10.68 -11.96 -4.78
C PRO A 30 -11.19 -12.50 -3.43
N LEU A 31 -11.93 -11.70 -2.65
CA LEU A 31 -12.44 -12.09 -1.34
C LEU A 31 -13.85 -12.71 -1.40
N CYS A 32 -14.74 -12.24 -2.28
CA CYS A 32 -16.13 -12.75 -2.38
C CYS A 32 -16.59 -13.13 -3.79
N GLY A 33 -15.76 -12.94 -4.82
CA GLY A 33 -16.12 -13.20 -6.21
C GLY A 33 -17.17 -12.26 -6.79
N SER A 34 -17.57 -11.19 -6.10
CA SER A 34 -18.51 -10.20 -6.66
C SER A 34 -17.84 -9.32 -7.72
N PRO A 35 -18.54 -8.91 -8.79
CA PRO A 35 -17.99 -8.02 -9.82
C PRO A 35 -17.56 -6.68 -9.22
N LEU A 36 -16.41 -6.17 -9.66
CA LEU A 36 -15.89 -4.88 -9.22
C LEU A 36 -16.53 -3.73 -10.02
N PHE A 37 -16.59 -2.55 -9.42
CA PHE A 37 -17.16 -1.35 -10.03
C PHE A 37 -16.15 -0.21 -9.96
N ARG A 38 -16.00 0.55 -11.05
CA ARG A 38 -15.18 1.76 -11.09
C ARG A 38 -16.07 2.99 -10.91
N LEU A 39 -15.87 3.73 -9.84
CA LEU A 39 -16.54 5.00 -9.57
C LEU A 39 -16.09 6.08 -10.56
N ARG A 40 -16.86 7.17 -10.67
CA ARG A 40 -16.47 8.34 -11.48
C ARG A 40 -15.18 9.02 -11.01
N SER A 41 -14.81 8.83 -9.75
CA SER A 41 -13.54 9.26 -9.16
C SER A 41 -12.34 8.46 -9.65
N GLY A 42 -12.55 7.31 -10.31
CA GLY A 42 -11.50 6.37 -10.73
C GLY A 42 -11.22 5.26 -9.72
N GLU A 43 -11.88 5.26 -8.56
CA GLU A 43 -11.72 4.23 -7.54
C GLU A 43 -12.43 2.94 -7.93
N VAL A 44 -11.80 1.78 -7.66
CA VAL A 44 -12.46 0.48 -7.80
C VAL A 44 -13.06 0.05 -6.45
N VAL A 45 -14.30 -0.44 -6.49
CA VAL A 45 -15.09 -0.78 -5.30
C VAL A 45 -15.79 -2.12 -5.49
N CYS A 46 -15.82 -2.91 -4.42
CA CYS A 46 -16.66 -4.10 -4.29
C CYS A 46 -17.97 -3.70 -3.58
N PRO A 47 -19.15 -4.12 -4.08
CA PRO A 47 -20.44 -3.81 -3.43
C PRO A 47 -20.59 -4.45 -2.04
N VAL A 48 -19.78 -5.46 -1.73
CA VAL A 48 -19.82 -6.18 -0.45
C VAL A 48 -18.79 -5.61 0.54
N HIS A 49 -17.54 -5.45 0.10
CA HIS A 49 -16.40 -5.12 0.99
C HIS A 49 -15.93 -3.66 0.93
N GLY A 50 -16.43 -2.85 -0.01
CA GLY A 50 -16.01 -1.45 -0.17
C GLY A 50 -14.80 -1.29 -1.09
N ARG A 51 -13.98 -0.26 -0.87
CA ARG A 51 -12.89 0.14 -1.78
C ARG A 51 -11.89 -1.01 -1.95
N VAL A 52 -11.68 -1.45 -3.20
CA VAL A 52 -10.70 -2.49 -3.53
C VAL A 52 -9.62 -1.83 -4.37
N VAL A 53 -8.39 -1.83 -3.87
CA VAL A 53 -7.24 -1.47 -4.68
C VAL A 53 -6.95 -2.67 -5.56
N VAL A 54 -7.41 -2.63 -6.81
CA VAL A 54 -6.94 -3.57 -7.83
C VAL A 54 -5.49 -3.19 -8.10
N ALA A 55 -4.55 -4.03 -7.66
CA ALA A 55 -3.16 -3.92 -8.10
C ALA A 55 -3.17 -4.12 -9.62
N GLY A 56 -3.05 -3.03 -10.37
CA GLY A 56 -3.30 -2.99 -11.81
C GLY A 56 -2.16 -3.55 -12.64
N SER A 57 -0.99 -3.79 -12.06
CA SER A 57 0.18 -4.35 -12.76
C SER A 57 1.06 -5.19 -11.83
N GLU A 58 1.80 -6.14 -12.41
CA GLU A 58 2.89 -6.86 -11.74
C GLU A 58 3.89 -5.90 -11.07
N GLU A 59 4.03 -4.71 -11.65
CA GLU A 59 4.88 -3.62 -11.18
C GLU A 59 4.43 -3.05 -9.83
N GLU A 60 3.11 -2.87 -9.60
CA GLU A 60 2.61 -2.42 -8.29
C GLU A 60 2.79 -3.48 -7.20
N VAL A 61 2.69 -4.76 -7.55
CA VAL A 61 2.95 -5.89 -6.64
C VAL A 61 4.44 -5.96 -6.30
N ALA A 62 5.31 -5.76 -7.30
CA ALA A 62 6.75 -5.70 -7.10
C ALA A 62 7.15 -4.50 -6.22
N GLU A 63 6.59 -3.31 -6.45
CA GLU A 63 6.81 -2.12 -5.62
C GLU A 63 6.37 -2.33 -4.17
N ALA A 64 5.21 -2.95 -3.94
CA ALA A 64 4.73 -3.28 -2.60
C ALA A 64 5.65 -4.29 -1.88
N THR A 65 6.15 -5.28 -2.61
CA THR A 65 7.08 -6.28 -2.11
C THR A 65 8.43 -5.63 -1.72
N VAL A 66 8.98 -4.78 -2.59
CA VAL A 66 10.20 -4.00 -2.31
C VAL A 66 10.00 -3.12 -1.08
N MET A 67 8.87 -2.42 -0.97
CA MET A 67 8.54 -1.59 0.19
C MET A 67 8.49 -2.41 1.50
N SER A 68 7.92 -3.61 1.45
CA SER A 68 7.88 -4.52 2.59
C SER A 68 9.28 -4.96 3.01
N VAL A 69 10.11 -5.39 2.05
CA VAL A 69 11.49 -5.83 2.32
C VAL A 69 12.33 -4.70 2.90
N LEU A 70 12.25 -3.50 2.33
CA LEU A 70 12.95 -2.32 2.82
C LEU A 70 12.55 -1.96 4.25
N THR A 71 11.26 -2.10 4.60
CA THR A 71 10.76 -1.85 5.94
C THR A 71 11.29 -2.87 6.95
N GLU A 72 11.36 -4.15 6.58
CA GLU A 72 11.94 -5.17 7.46
C GLU A 72 13.46 -5.00 7.63
N LEU A 73 14.16 -4.61 6.56
CA LEU A 73 15.60 -4.30 6.62
C LEU A 73 15.88 -3.10 7.53
N GLU A 74 15.10 -2.03 7.41
CA GLU A 74 15.17 -0.84 8.28
C GLU A 74 15.02 -1.22 9.75
N LYS A 75 14.01 -2.01 10.11
CA LYS A 75 13.81 -2.51 11.48
C LYS A 75 15.03 -3.29 11.99
N ALA A 76 15.60 -4.16 11.16
CA ALA A 76 16.77 -4.96 11.53
C ALA A 76 18.00 -4.08 11.78
N LEU A 77 18.21 -3.07 10.93
CA LEU A 77 19.32 -2.11 11.07
C LEU A 77 19.16 -1.23 12.33
N VAL A 78 17.96 -0.70 12.59
CA VAL A 78 17.66 0.04 13.82
C VAL A 78 17.93 -0.81 15.05
N LYS A 79 17.47 -2.07 15.07
CA LYS A 79 17.72 -3.00 16.18
C LYS A 79 19.21 -3.20 16.43
N ARG A 80 20.02 -3.30 15.36
CA ARG A 80 21.49 -3.44 15.43
C ARG A 80 22.18 -2.19 16.00
N VAL A 81 21.67 -0.99 15.70
CA VAL A 81 22.15 0.25 16.33
C VAL A 81 21.77 0.28 17.80
N SER A 82 20.52 -0.03 18.14
CA SER A 82 20.03 -0.02 19.53
C SER A 82 20.74 -1.01 20.45
N SER A 83 21.17 -2.17 19.94
CA SER A 83 21.97 -3.12 20.72
C SER A 83 23.36 -2.56 21.04
N ARG A 84 23.96 -1.82 20.11
CA ARG A 84 25.31 -1.26 20.25
C ARG A 84 25.38 -0.04 21.15
N ILE A 85 24.32 0.77 21.21
CA ILE A 85 24.22 1.89 22.16
C ILE A 85 24.42 1.41 23.62
N ARG A 86 24.02 0.18 23.93
CA ARG A 86 24.16 -0.43 25.26
C ARG A 86 25.61 -0.82 25.60
N ASP A 87 26.46 -0.99 24.59
CA ASP A 87 27.86 -1.44 24.75
C ASP A 87 28.85 -0.25 24.81
N VAL A 88 28.39 1.00 24.69
CA VAL A 88 29.23 2.21 24.60
C VAL A 88 29.83 2.63 25.96
N GLU A 89 29.46 2.00 27.07
CA GLU A 89 30.00 2.33 28.41
C GLU A 89 31.48 1.93 28.60
N GLY A 90 32.09 1.20 27.65
CA GLY A 90 33.50 0.82 27.69
C GLY A 90 34.26 1.26 26.45
N LYS A 91 34.97 2.40 26.53
CA LYS A 91 35.95 2.91 25.53
C LYS A 91 35.55 2.64 24.08
N GLY A 92 34.76 3.55 23.50
CA GLY A 92 34.33 3.49 22.11
C GLY A 92 35.48 3.16 21.17
N SER A 93 35.53 1.91 20.71
CA SER A 93 36.39 1.51 19.60
C SER A 93 35.96 2.34 18.40
N GLU A 94 36.87 3.06 17.78
CA GLU A 94 36.64 3.83 16.56
C GLU A 94 35.92 3.00 15.48
N GLU A 95 36.14 1.68 15.50
CA GLU A 95 35.44 0.68 14.69
C GLU A 95 33.92 0.65 14.93
N LEU A 96 33.47 0.72 16.19
CA LEU A 96 32.05 0.75 16.53
C LEU A 96 31.37 2.02 16.00
N LEU A 97 32.06 3.16 16.04
CA LEU A 97 31.56 4.41 15.49
C LEU A 97 31.46 4.34 13.96
N ARG A 98 32.51 3.82 13.28
CA ARG A 98 32.51 3.64 11.82
C ARG A 98 31.39 2.71 11.36
N GLU A 99 31.21 1.58 12.02
CA GLU A 99 30.13 0.65 11.69
C GLU A 99 28.74 1.27 11.98
N THR A 100 28.60 2.08 13.03
CA THR A 100 27.35 2.77 13.32
C THR A 100 27.01 3.80 12.24
N ILE A 101 28.00 4.59 11.79
CA ILE A 101 27.84 5.52 10.67
C ILE A 101 27.40 4.76 9.41
N TYR A 102 28.03 3.63 9.10
CA TYR A 102 27.67 2.81 7.94
C TYR A 102 26.21 2.32 7.99
N VAL A 103 25.74 1.92 9.17
CA VAL A 103 24.34 1.49 9.35
C VAL A 103 23.37 2.67 9.19
N LEU A 104 23.72 3.85 9.69
CA LEU A 104 22.90 5.06 9.52
C LEU A 104 22.82 5.48 8.05
N ASP A 105 23.93 5.42 7.31
CA ASP A 105 23.94 5.68 5.86
C ASP A 105 23.03 4.70 5.10
N ALA A 106 23.04 3.43 5.51
CA ALA A 106 22.15 2.42 4.93
C ALA A 106 20.67 2.73 5.20
N ILE A 107 20.33 3.19 6.41
CA ILE A 107 18.96 3.62 6.75
C ILE A 107 18.55 4.84 5.91
N GLU A 108 19.42 5.85 5.77
CA GLU A 108 19.14 7.03 4.93
C GLU A 108 18.90 6.65 3.46
N ARG A 109 19.67 5.69 2.93
CA ARG A 109 19.45 5.15 1.58
C ARG A 109 18.11 4.42 1.46
N ILE A 110 17.73 3.62 2.45
CA ILE A 110 16.44 2.94 2.48
C ILE A 110 15.30 3.96 2.47
N GLU A 111 15.35 5.00 3.31
CA GLU A 111 14.34 6.06 3.33
C GLU A 111 14.22 6.77 1.98
N ARG A 112 15.34 7.13 1.35
CA ARG A 112 15.35 7.73 0.01
C ARG A 112 14.68 6.83 -1.03
N ILE A 113 14.99 5.52 -1.03
CA ILE A 113 14.36 4.57 -1.95
C ILE A 113 12.85 4.49 -1.70
N LYS A 114 12.41 4.43 -0.44
CA LYS A 114 10.99 4.41 -0.09
C LYS A 114 10.27 5.69 -0.55
N GLN A 115 10.88 6.86 -0.42
CA GLN A 115 10.33 8.13 -0.90
C GLN A 115 10.16 8.12 -2.43
N LEU A 116 11.18 7.66 -3.18
CA LEU A 116 11.10 7.58 -4.64
C LEU A 116 9.98 6.65 -5.12
N LEU A 117 9.78 5.51 -4.44
CA LEU A 117 8.68 4.59 -4.71
C LEU A 117 7.31 5.23 -4.39
N GLN A 118 7.20 6.01 -3.31
CA GLN A 118 5.97 6.72 -2.95
C GLN A 118 5.62 7.85 -3.92
N VAL A 119 6.61 8.62 -4.39
CA VAL A 119 6.42 9.67 -5.40
C VAL A 119 5.98 9.07 -6.75
N SER A 120 6.57 7.93 -7.12
CA SER A 120 6.18 7.17 -8.32
C SER A 120 4.72 6.69 -8.22
N ARG A 121 4.28 6.28 -7.03
CA ARG A 121 2.89 5.86 -6.77
C ARG A 121 1.91 7.04 -6.76
N GLN A 122 2.28 8.18 -6.16
CA GLN A 122 1.45 9.39 -6.10
C GLN A 122 1.28 10.07 -7.47
N SER A 123 2.29 10.00 -8.34
CA SER A 123 2.20 10.51 -9.71
C SER A 123 1.33 9.64 -10.63
N ARG A 124 1.16 8.35 -10.33
CA ARG A 124 0.26 7.42 -11.04
C ARG A 124 -1.19 7.46 -10.54
N LEU A 125 -1.44 7.99 -9.35
CA LEU A 125 -2.80 8.24 -8.86
C LEU A 125 -3.43 9.38 -9.70
N PRO A 126 -4.58 9.15 -10.37
CA PRO A 126 -5.22 10.20 -11.13
C PRO A 126 -5.57 11.35 -10.17
N ARG A 127 -5.04 12.56 -10.45
CA ARG A 127 -5.48 13.78 -9.78
C ARG A 127 -6.99 13.85 -9.98
N GLY A 128 -7.74 13.76 -8.88
CA GLY A 128 -9.19 13.93 -8.91
C GLY A 128 -9.51 15.19 -9.68
N ARG A 129 -10.21 15.07 -10.81
CA ARG A 129 -10.70 16.23 -11.55
C ARG A 129 -11.73 16.91 -10.67
N GLU A 130 -11.33 17.99 -10.04
CA GLU A 130 -12.24 19.00 -9.49
C GLU A 130 -13.26 19.37 -10.56
N GLY A 131 -14.53 19.38 -10.16
CA GLY A 131 -15.63 19.71 -11.04
C GLY A 131 -15.50 21.12 -11.61
N LYS A 132 -15.73 21.23 -12.91
CA LYS A 132 -16.32 22.43 -13.52
C LYS A 132 -17.42 21.99 -14.48
N ARG A 133 -18.65 22.03 -14.00
CA ARG A 133 -19.83 22.42 -14.77
C ARG A 133 -20.54 23.48 -13.96
#